data_AF-A0AAX6GPH8-F1
#
_entry.id   AF-A0AAX6GPH8-F1
#
_cell.length_a   1.000
_cell.length_b   1.000
_cell.length_c   1.000
_cell.angle_alpha   90.00
_cell.angle_beta   90.00
_cell.angle_gamma   90.00
#
_symmetry.space_group_name_H-M   'P 1'
#
loop_
_entity.id
_entity.type
_entity.pdbx_description
1 polymer ?
#
loop_
_entity_poly.entity_id
_entity_poly.type
_entity_poly.pdbx_seq_one_letter_code
_entity_poly.pdbx_strand_id
1 'polypeptide(L)'
;MITYDFDKVPALVALHSKYNEQSVFYGPFDGEFLEDFIKQNQLPLVVPINFETLKQLNDDKRKIVLTIVEDEMDQNSLALAKTLRAAANANHDLVFGYVGVKQWEEFVETFNVNKGSELPKIMVWDGTDEYQIVEGFESLNGDDNKGSQISRFLEGYREGRTITKRVSGPSFMGFINSLIGIRTVYLIVFVVAVLMLIQSFAKQGEEGSQPVPTVADVEDTDRSISESETYQPGDKED
;
A
#
# COMPACT_ATOMS: atom_id res chain seq x y z
N MET A 1 34.13 -12.05 4.89
CA MET A 1 34.87 -10.80 4.59
C MET A 1 34.51 -10.33 3.18
N ILE A 2 35.03 -10.93 2.10
CA ILE A 2 34.76 -10.46 0.71
C ILE A 2 33.27 -10.49 0.32
N THR A 3 32.54 -11.57 0.67
CA THR A 3 31.10 -11.71 0.35
C THR A 3 30.20 -10.66 1.02
N TYR A 4 30.65 -10.09 2.13
CA TYR A 4 29.89 -9.15 2.95
C TYR A 4 30.60 -7.80 3.08
N ASP A 5 31.62 -7.57 2.24
CA ASP A 5 32.43 -6.35 2.12
C ASP A 5 32.91 -5.73 3.44
N PHE A 6 33.33 -6.56 4.38
CA PHE A 6 33.98 -6.10 5.62
C PHE A 6 35.46 -6.47 5.67
N ASP A 7 36.28 -5.54 6.13
CA ASP A 7 37.74 -5.64 6.18
C ASP A 7 38.29 -5.84 7.61
N LYS A 8 37.48 -5.54 8.63
CA LYS A 8 37.85 -5.59 10.06
C LYS A 8 36.85 -6.39 10.87
N VAL A 9 37.29 -6.91 12.02
CA VAL A 9 36.46 -7.60 13.01
C VAL A 9 36.72 -7.02 14.41
N PRO A 10 35.67 -6.90 15.25
CA PRO A 10 34.27 -7.24 15.00
C PRO A 10 33.57 -6.25 14.04
N ALA A 11 32.58 -6.74 13.29
CA ALA A 11 31.74 -5.94 12.39
C ALA A 11 30.31 -6.50 12.37
N LEU A 12 29.32 -5.61 12.27
CA LEU A 12 27.93 -5.95 12.03
C LEU A 12 27.56 -5.57 10.60
N VAL A 13 26.85 -6.45 9.90
CA VAL A 13 26.44 -6.23 8.51
C VAL A 13 24.92 -6.24 8.42
N ALA A 14 24.34 -5.16 7.91
CA ALA A 14 22.94 -5.09 7.53
C ALA A 14 22.80 -5.43 6.04
N LEU A 15 21.85 -6.31 5.70
CA LEU A 15 21.63 -6.79 4.33
C LEU A 15 20.20 -6.49 3.89
N HIS A 16 20.07 -5.80 2.76
CA HIS A 16 18.81 -5.62 2.06
C HIS A 16 18.82 -6.43 0.76
N SER A 17 18.60 -7.74 0.87
CA SER A 17 18.69 -8.68 -0.27
C SER A 17 17.80 -8.30 -1.45
N LYS A 18 16.62 -7.73 -1.20
CA LYS A 18 15.69 -7.25 -2.25
C LYS A 18 16.27 -6.10 -3.08
N TYR A 19 17.14 -5.28 -2.47
CA TYR A 19 17.70 -4.07 -3.08
C TYR A 19 19.19 -4.24 -3.44
N ASN A 20 19.76 -5.42 -3.15
CA ASN A 20 21.18 -5.71 -3.27
C ASN A 20 22.04 -4.62 -2.59
N GLU A 21 21.60 -4.18 -1.41
CA GLU A 21 22.29 -3.20 -0.58
C GLU A 21 22.81 -3.87 0.69
N GLN A 22 23.94 -3.37 1.17
CA GLN A 22 24.53 -3.79 2.42
C GLN A 22 25.26 -2.62 3.07
N SER A 23 25.26 -2.63 4.39
CA SER A 23 25.95 -1.64 5.21
C SER A 23 26.75 -2.35 6.29
N VAL A 24 27.96 -1.85 6.54
CA VAL A 24 28.88 -2.44 7.52
C VAL A 24 29.13 -1.45 8.65
N PHE A 25 29.00 -1.94 9.88
CA PHE A 25 29.22 -1.20 11.11
C PHE A 25 30.40 -1.79 11.89
N TYR A 26 31.43 -0.98 12.12
CA TYR A 26 32.64 -1.38 12.82
C TYR A 26 32.63 -1.04 14.32
N GLY A 27 31.49 -0.57 14.84
CA GLY A 27 31.35 -0.12 16.22
C GLY A 27 31.45 1.41 16.36
N PRO A 28 31.28 1.93 17.59
CA PRO A 28 31.20 1.20 18.87
C PRO A 28 29.95 0.31 18.98
N PHE A 29 30.07 -0.87 19.61
CA PHE A 29 28.93 -1.80 19.79
C PHE A 29 28.11 -1.48 21.04
N ASP A 30 28.08 -0.20 21.43
CA ASP A 30 27.28 0.31 22.54
C ASP A 30 25.85 0.59 22.09
N GLY A 31 24.90 0.56 23.04
CA GLY A 31 23.46 0.56 22.76
C GLY A 31 22.99 1.67 21.81
N GLU A 32 23.38 2.92 22.06
CA GLU A 32 22.92 4.07 21.26
C GLU A 32 23.43 4.00 19.81
N PHE A 33 24.73 3.75 19.60
CA PHE A 33 25.32 3.68 18.26
C PHE A 33 24.79 2.48 17.45
N LEU A 34 24.58 1.35 18.11
CA LEU A 34 24.02 0.17 17.50
C LEU A 34 22.55 0.37 17.12
N GLU A 35 21.77 0.99 18.01
CA GLU A 35 20.38 1.35 17.75
C GLU A 35 20.27 2.32 16.56
N ASP A 36 21.13 3.33 16.50
CA ASP A 36 21.21 4.27 15.38
C ASP A 36 21.56 3.57 14.07
N PHE A 37 22.55 2.67 14.08
CA PHE A 37 22.89 1.88 12.89
C PHE A 37 21.70 1.02 12.42
N ILE A 38 21.00 0.34 13.34
CA ILE A 38 19.83 -0.47 12.97
C ILE A 38 18.73 0.41 12.39
N LYS A 39 18.42 1.55 13.02
CA LYS A 39 17.42 2.51 12.53
C LYS A 39 17.75 3.03 11.14
N GLN A 40 19.01 3.40 10.90
CA GLN A 40 19.47 3.90 9.60
C GLN A 40 19.38 2.86 8.48
N ASN A 41 19.41 1.57 8.81
CA ASN A 41 19.36 0.46 7.86
C ASN A 41 18.02 -0.28 7.87
N GLN A 42 16.93 0.35 8.31
CA GLN A 42 15.59 -0.23 8.14
C GLN A 42 15.08 -0.07 6.70
N LEU A 43 15.51 1.01 6.05
CA LEU A 43 15.20 1.33 4.67
C LEU A 43 16.48 1.27 3.82
N PRO A 44 16.38 0.85 2.54
CA PRO A 44 17.47 1.05 1.61
C PRO A 44 17.77 2.55 1.46
N LEU A 45 19.00 2.87 1.05
CA LEU A 45 19.43 4.26 0.83
C LEU A 45 18.59 4.95 -0.26
N VAL A 46 18.12 4.15 -1.22
CA VAL A 46 17.20 4.57 -2.27
C VAL A 46 15.99 3.66 -2.23
N VAL A 47 14.84 4.23 -1.86
CA VAL A 47 13.61 3.51 -1.55
C VAL A 47 12.72 3.40 -2.79
N PRO A 48 12.45 2.20 -3.31
CA PRO A 48 11.40 2.04 -4.31
C PRO A 48 10.06 2.28 -3.63
N ILE A 49 9.30 3.22 -4.16
CA ILE A 49 8.02 3.62 -3.61
C ILE A 49 6.95 2.61 -4.03
N ASN A 50 6.45 1.90 -3.03
CA ASN A 50 5.29 1.03 -3.11
C ASN A 50 4.49 1.23 -1.82
N PHE A 51 3.32 0.62 -1.73
CA PHE A 51 2.45 0.78 -0.55
C PHE A 51 3.14 0.48 0.80
N GLU A 52 4.04 -0.50 0.85
CA GLU A 52 4.71 -0.89 2.10
C GLU A 52 5.79 0.12 2.50
N THR A 53 6.64 0.51 1.55
CA THR A 53 7.71 1.47 1.80
C THR A 53 7.15 2.88 2.04
N LEU A 54 6.03 3.23 1.40
CA LEU A 54 5.36 4.49 1.61
C LEU A 54 4.87 4.66 3.06
N LYS A 55 4.37 3.58 3.66
CA LYS A 55 3.98 3.56 5.07
C LYS A 55 5.19 3.76 5.99
N GLN A 56 6.31 3.12 5.68
CA GLN A 56 7.56 3.28 6.44
C GLN A 56 8.12 4.71 6.30
N LEU A 57 8.00 5.31 5.11
CA LEU A 57 8.42 6.69 4.85
C LEU A 57 7.54 7.71 5.58
N ASN A 58 6.26 7.44 5.79
CA ASN A 58 5.40 8.33 6.59
C ASN A 58 5.86 8.45 8.05
N ASP A 59 6.48 7.39 8.59
CA ASP A 59 7.04 7.40 9.94
C ASP A 59 8.44 8.08 9.96
N ASP A 60 9.07 8.22 8.78
CA ASP A 60 10.32 8.95 8.58
C ASP A 60 10.04 10.46 8.40
N LYS A 61 10.49 11.28 9.35
CA LYS A 61 10.20 12.74 9.34
C LYS A 61 10.97 13.51 8.25
N ARG A 62 11.87 12.86 7.52
CA ARG A 62 12.69 13.50 6.49
C ARG A 62 11.89 13.71 5.22
N LYS A 63 12.25 14.74 4.48
CA LYS A 63 11.68 14.99 3.16
C LYS A 63 12.22 13.97 2.14
N ILE A 64 11.35 13.58 1.23
CA ILE A 64 11.57 12.56 0.21
C ILE A 64 11.91 13.26 -1.11
N VAL A 65 13.10 13.01 -1.62
CA VAL A 65 13.48 13.32 -3.00
C VAL A 65 12.91 12.20 -3.88
N LEU A 66 11.72 12.43 -4.43
CA LEU A 66 11.00 11.48 -5.26
C LEU A 66 11.46 11.61 -6.72
N THR A 67 11.88 10.48 -7.30
CA THR A 67 12.25 10.37 -8.72
C THR A 67 11.28 9.45 -9.44
N ILE A 68 10.57 9.99 -10.44
CA ILE A 68 9.63 9.23 -11.25
C ILE A 68 10.34 8.82 -12.55
N VAL A 69 10.30 7.54 -12.87
CA VAL A 69 10.87 6.94 -14.08
C VAL A 69 9.77 6.27 -14.92
N GLU A 70 10.08 5.90 -16.16
CA GLU A 70 9.13 5.14 -16.99
C GLU A 70 8.95 3.71 -16.44
N ASP A 71 10.07 3.03 -16.19
CA ASP A 71 10.11 1.63 -15.75
C ASP A 71 11.28 1.40 -14.81
N GLU A 72 11.00 0.98 -13.57
CA GLU A 72 12.04 0.73 -12.56
C GLU A 72 13.07 -0.33 -12.97
N MET A 73 12.70 -1.22 -13.89
CA MET A 73 13.52 -2.37 -14.29
C MET A 73 14.38 -2.09 -15.53
N ASP A 74 14.24 -0.91 -16.16
CA ASP A 74 15.04 -0.57 -17.33
C ASP A 74 16.50 -0.25 -16.93
N GLN A 75 17.42 -0.42 -17.87
CA GLN A 75 18.85 -0.19 -17.59
C GLN A 75 19.13 1.26 -17.19
N ASN A 76 18.34 2.21 -17.70
CA ASN A 76 18.53 3.63 -17.47
C ASN A 76 18.13 4.05 -16.05
N SER A 77 17.06 3.47 -15.51
CA SER A 77 16.56 3.64 -14.14
C SER A 77 17.46 2.91 -13.17
N LEU A 78 17.95 1.71 -13.50
CA LEU A 78 18.95 1.03 -12.67
C LEU A 78 20.25 1.84 -12.56
N ALA A 79 20.70 2.47 -13.65
CA ALA A 79 21.84 3.39 -13.63
C ALA A 79 21.53 4.66 -12.81
N LEU A 80 20.33 5.22 -12.96
CA LEU A 80 19.89 6.37 -12.18
C LEU A 80 19.81 6.07 -10.69
N ALA A 81 19.30 4.90 -10.30
CA ALA A 81 19.22 4.45 -8.91
C ALA A 81 20.60 4.39 -8.25
N LYS A 82 21.64 3.98 -8.99
CA LYS A 82 23.03 4.04 -8.49
C LYS A 82 23.48 5.48 -8.23
N THR A 83 23.12 6.41 -9.11
CA THR A 83 23.43 7.83 -8.95
C THR A 83 22.66 8.44 -7.78
N LEU A 84 21.37 8.12 -7.64
CA LEU A 84 20.55 8.52 -6.49
C LEU A 84 21.14 7.97 -5.18
N ARG A 85 21.71 6.76 -5.20
CA ARG A 85 22.37 6.17 -4.02
C ARG A 85 23.61 6.95 -3.61
N ALA A 86 24.43 7.36 -4.57
CA ALA A 86 25.58 8.21 -4.30
C ALA A 86 25.13 9.55 -3.69
N ALA A 87 24.04 10.13 -4.19
CA ALA A 87 23.45 11.34 -3.63
C ALA A 87 22.87 11.11 -2.21
N ALA A 88 22.16 10.02 -1.97
CA ALA A 88 21.59 9.67 -0.68
C ALA A 88 22.66 9.53 0.41
N ASN A 89 23.79 8.90 0.08
CA ASN A 89 24.94 8.78 0.99
C ASN A 89 25.55 10.14 1.38
N ALA A 90 25.40 11.18 0.55
CA ALA A 90 25.91 12.51 0.84
C ALA A 90 24.87 13.43 1.52
N ASN A 91 23.60 13.01 1.59
CA ASN A 91 22.48 13.85 2.00
C ASN A 91 21.54 13.07 2.94
N HIS A 92 22.03 12.75 4.14
CA HIS A 92 21.28 11.97 5.15
C HIS A 92 20.05 12.70 5.72
N ASP A 93 19.97 14.02 5.55
CA ASP A 93 18.82 14.87 5.89
C ASP A 93 17.59 14.62 4.99
N LEU A 94 17.77 13.91 3.88
CA LEU A 94 16.75 13.59 2.89
C LEU A 94 16.65 12.07 2.70
N VAL A 95 15.48 11.61 2.27
CA VAL A 95 15.29 10.24 1.79
C VAL A 95 15.16 10.26 0.29
N PHE A 96 15.82 9.35 -0.42
CA PHE A 96 15.73 9.27 -1.87
C PHE A 96 14.75 8.17 -2.23
N GLY A 97 13.68 8.52 -2.94
CA GLY A 97 12.65 7.60 -3.40
C GLY A 97 12.62 7.52 -4.92
N TYR A 98 12.23 6.37 -5.46
CA TYR A 98 11.93 6.26 -6.88
C TYR A 98 10.71 5.39 -7.16
N VAL A 99 9.99 5.69 -8.25
CA VAL A 99 8.81 4.94 -8.69
C VAL A 99 8.72 4.95 -10.19
N GLY A 100 8.32 3.83 -10.78
CA GLY A 100 8.06 3.76 -12.22
C GLY A 100 6.59 3.91 -12.56
N VAL A 101 6.31 4.59 -13.69
CA VAL A 101 4.96 4.70 -14.25
C VAL A 101 4.34 3.32 -14.46
N LYS A 102 5.12 2.37 -15.00
CA LYS A 102 4.64 0.99 -15.23
C LYS A 102 4.34 0.23 -13.94
N GLN A 103 5.02 0.56 -12.84
CA GLN A 103 4.88 -0.12 -11.56
C GLN A 103 3.69 0.43 -10.76
N TRP A 104 3.44 1.74 -10.83
CA TRP A 104 2.37 2.37 -10.05
C TRP A 104 1.81 3.66 -10.69
N GLU A 105 1.16 3.51 -11.85
CA GLU A 105 0.60 4.62 -12.64
C GLU A 105 -0.30 5.54 -11.80
N GLU A 106 -1.24 4.98 -11.03
CA GLU A 106 -2.19 5.75 -10.20
C GLU A 106 -1.49 6.70 -9.20
N PHE A 107 -0.38 6.26 -8.60
CA PHE A 107 0.40 7.09 -7.69
C PHE A 107 1.12 8.21 -8.44
N VAL A 108 1.75 7.87 -9.57
CA VAL A 108 2.51 8.81 -10.38
C VAL A 108 1.64 9.92 -10.97
N GLU A 109 0.42 9.58 -11.40
CA GLU A 109 -0.55 10.56 -11.94
C GLU A 109 -0.87 11.67 -10.95
N THR A 110 -0.79 11.39 -9.64
CA THR A 110 -1.02 12.41 -8.61
C THR A 110 0.03 13.52 -8.62
N PHE A 111 1.21 13.31 -9.20
CA PHE A 111 2.24 14.32 -9.34
C PHE A 111 2.19 15.04 -10.70
N ASN A 112 1.04 14.99 -11.38
CA ASN A 112 0.84 15.54 -12.72
C ASN A 112 1.84 14.98 -13.75
N VAL A 113 2.23 13.71 -13.56
CA VAL A 113 3.06 12.97 -14.52
C VAL A 113 2.16 11.99 -15.25
N ASN A 114 2.10 12.13 -16.57
CA ASN A 114 1.28 11.32 -17.47
C ASN A 114 2.15 10.68 -18.56
N LYS A 115 1.56 9.82 -19.39
CA LYS A 115 2.26 9.08 -20.48
C LYS A 115 3.00 9.94 -21.52
N GLY A 116 2.77 11.26 -21.54
CA GLY A 116 3.48 12.20 -22.41
C GLY A 116 4.50 13.08 -21.69
N SER A 117 4.70 12.89 -20.39
CA SER A 117 5.66 13.64 -19.60
C SER A 117 7.09 13.20 -19.89
N GLU A 118 8.03 14.13 -19.90
CA GLU A 118 9.45 13.81 -19.98
C GLU A 118 9.94 13.17 -18.67
N LEU A 119 10.50 11.96 -18.76
CA LEU A 119 10.99 11.16 -17.63
C LEU A 119 12.44 10.73 -17.85
N PRO A 120 13.31 10.78 -16.81
CA PRO A 120 12.97 10.86 -15.39
C PRO A 120 12.66 12.26 -14.89
N LYS A 121 11.77 12.35 -13.91
CA LYS A 121 11.42 13.61 -13.23
C LYS A 121 11.73 13.54 -11.74
N ILE A 122 12.34 14.58 -11.19
CA ILE A 122 12.71 14.66 -9.77
C ILE A 122 11.97 15.78 -9.05
N MET A 123 11.57 15.54 -7.81
CA MET A 123 10.88 16.49 -6.94
C MET A 123 11.17 16.22 -5.47
N VAL A 124 10.91 17.20 -4.60
CA VAL A 124 10.94 17.03 -3.15
C VAL A 124 9.51 16.99 -2.61
N TRP A 125 9.22 16.01 -1.77
CA TRP A 125 7.90 15.75 -1.24
C TRP A 125 8.01 15.34 0.22
N ASP A 126 7.05 15.72 1.05
CA ASP A 126 7.06 15.46 2.50
C ASP A 126 5.93 14.54 2.96
N GLY A 127 5.29 13.84 2.03
CA GLY A 127 4.12 13.01 2.34
C GLY A 127 2.82 13.79 2.43
N THR A 128 2.81 15.10 2.17
CA THR A 128 1.58 15.91 2.18
C THR A 128 0.98 16.04 0.77
N ASP A 129 -0.07 16.84 0.65
CA ASP A 129 -0.72 17.14 -0.63
C ASP A 129 0.06 18.15 -1.49
N GLU A 130 1.26 18.55 -1.05
CA GLU A 130 2.13 19.50 -1.74
C GLU A 130 3.52 18.92 -2.00
N TYR A 131 4.10 19.23 -3.15
CA TYR A 131 5.45 18.85 -3.54
C TYR A 131 6.18 20.05 -4.16
N GLN A 132 7.50 20.02 -4.11
CA GLN A 132 8.38 21.09 -4.53
C GLN A 132 9.24 20.64 -5.70
N ILE A 133 9.32 21.47 -6.74
CA ILE A 133 10.21 21.26 -7.87
C ILE A 133 11.19 22.43 -7.97
N VAL A 134 12.37 22.20 -8.51
CA VAL A 134 13.35 23.25 -8.79
C VAL A 134 13.26 23.57 -10.28
N GLU A 135 12.87 24.80 -10.61
CA GLU A 135 12.58 25.20 -11.99
C GLU A 135 13.80 25.03 -12.89
N GLY A 136 13.62 24.32 -14.01
CA GLY A 136 14.67 24.02 -14.99
C GLY A 136 15.57 22.83 -14.62
N PHE A 137 15.38 22.21 -13.46
CA PHE A 137 16.15 21.06 -12.98
C PHE A 137 15.28 19.85 -12.62
N GLU A 138 13.99 19.89 -12.97
CA GLU A 138 13.05 18.80 -12.71
C GLU A 138 13.24 17.59 -13.63
N SER A 139 13.78 17.79 -14.84
CA SER A 139 13.99 16.73 -15.83
C SER A 139 15.43 16.23 -15.79
N LEU A 140 15.61 14.91 -15.68
CA LEU A 140 16.92 14.25 -15.64
C LEU A 140 17.33 13.66 -17.01
N ASN A 141 16.76 14.20 -18.09
CA ASN A 141 17.00 13.79 -19.48
C ASN A 141 17.95 14.70 -20.26
N GLY A 142 18.51 15.73 -19.64
CA GLY A 142 19.43 16.65 -20.34
C GLY A 142 20.74 15.96 -20.74
N ASP A 143 21.49 16.61 -21.64
CA ASP A 143 22.78 16.13 -22.17
C ASP A 143 23.88 15.99 -21.09
N ASP A 144 23.70 16.67 -19.96
CA ASP A 144 24.60 16.62 -18.81
C ASP A 144 24.54 15.27 -18.07
N ASN A 145 25.62 14.92 -17.36
CA ASN A 145 25.62 13.76 -16.48
C ASN A 145 24.52 13.88 -15.39
N LYS A 146 23.69 12.85 -15.27
CA LYS A 146 22.62 12.70 -14.26
C LYS A 146 23.07 13.06 -12.84
N GLY A 147 24.29 12.72 -12.45
CA GLY A 147 24.83 13.06 -11.14
C GLY A 147 24.93 14.57 -10.92
N SER A 148 25.40 15.32 -11.93
CA SER A 148 25.48 16.78 -11.89
C SER A 148 24.09 17.42 -11.85
N GLN A 149 23.12 16.86 -12.59
CA GLN A 149 21.73 17.34 -12.58
C GLN A 149 21.10 17.17 -11.20
N ILE A 150 21.28 16.01 -10.55
CA ILE A 150 20.80 15.77 -9.19
C ILE A 150 21.46 16.75 -8.20
N SER A 151 22.77 16.97 -8.29
CA SER A 151 23.46 17.93 -7.42
C SER A 151 22.92 19.35 -7.58
N ARG A 152 22.72 19.83 -8.82
CA ARG A 152 22.14 21.16 -9.10
C ARG A 152 20.70 21.28 -8.60
N PHE A 153 19.90 20.22 -8.74
CA PHE A 153 18.56 20.15 -8.19
C PHE A 153 18.60 20.30 -6.65
N LEU A 154 19.44 19.53 -5.96
CA LEU A 154 19.54 19.60 -4.50
C LEU A 154 20.07 20.95 -4.00
N GLU A 155 21.00 21.56 -4.72
CA GLU A 155 21.51 22.91 -4.45
C GLU A 155 20.38 23.94 -4.60
N GLY A 156 19.66 23.92 -5.72
CA GLY A 156 18.51 24.83 -5.94
C GLY A 156 17.41 24.64 -4.90
N TYR A 157 17.15 23.41 -4.48
CA TYR A 157 16.23 23.12 -3.39
C TYR A 157 16.68 23.75 -2.06
N ARG A 158 17.95 23.61 -1.70
CA ARG A 158 18.53 24.18 -0.46
C ARG A 158 18.56 25.71 -0.47
N GLU A 159 18.71 26.31 -1.64
CA GLU A 159 18.64 27.76 -1.82
C GLU A 159 17.20 28.31 -1.85
N GLY A 160 16.19 27.44 -1.78
CA GLY A 160 14.79 27.82 -1.81
C GLY A 160 14.30 28.25 -3.21
N ARG A 161 15.01 27.88 -4.28
CA ARG A 161 14.61 28.11 -5.68
C ARG A 161 13.57 27.09 -6.13
N THR A 162 12.51 26.93 -5.34
CA THR A 162 11.49 25.89 -5.51
C THR A 162 10.12 26.47 -5.86
N ILE A 163 9.41 25.79 -6.74
CA ILE A 163 7.99 26.02 -7.02
C ILE A 163 7.20 24.93 -6.29
N THR A 164 6.23 25.34 -5.46
CA THR A 164 5.33 24.41 -4.79
C THR A 164 4.14 24.11 -5.70
N LYS A 165 3.82 22.82 -5.82
CA LYS A 165 2.69 22.30 -6.60
C LYS A 165 1.86 21.39 -5.71
N ARG A 166 0.57 21.25 -6.04
CA ARG A 166 -0.34 20.35 -5.35
C ARG A 166 -0.47 19.04 -6.10
N VAL A 167 -0.59 17.95 -5.35
CA VAL A 167 -0.92 16.65 -5.93
C VAL A 167 -2.35 16.69 -6.48
N SER A 168 -2.54 16.04 -7.62
CA SER A 168 -3.81 15.96 -8.35
C SER A 168 -4.42 14.57 -8.13
N GLY A 169 -5.13 14.37 -7.02
CA GLY A 169 -5.71 13.06 -6.72
C GLY A 169 -6.13 12.90 -5.26
N PRO A 170 -6.45 11.66 -4.83
CA PRO A 170 -6.64 11.36 -3.41
C PRO A 170 -5.42 11.83 -2.62
N SER A 171 -5.64 12.38 -1.42
CA SER A 171 -4.54 12.75 -0.56
C SER A 171 -3.65 11.55 -0.28
N PHE A 172 -2.38 11.79 0.05
CA PHE A 172 -1.44 10.75 0.46
C PHE A 172 -2.01 9.82 1.54
N MET A 173 -2.68 10.40 2.55
CA MET A 173 -3.36 9.61 3.58
C MET A 173 -4.50 8.77 3.02
N GLY A 174 -5.09 9.16 1.89
CA GLY A 174 -6.00 8.33 1.10
C GLY A 174 -5.34 7.05 0.58
N PHE A 175 -4.13 7.13 0.00
CA PHE A 175 -3.40 5.94 -0.47
C PHE A 175 -2.99 5.03 0.68
N ILE A 176 -2.52 5.58 1.81
CA ILE A 176 -2.18 4.78 3.00
C ILE A 176 -3.43 4.16 3.64
N ASN A 177 -4.51 4.91 3.80
CA ASN A 177 -5.73 4.39 4.44
C ASN A 177 -6.50 3.40 3.54
N SER A 178 -6.35 3.49 2.22
CA SER A 178 -6.88 2.50 1.26
C SER A 178 -6.35 1.07 1.51
N LEU A 179 -5.19 0.92 2.17
CA LEU A 179 -4.59 -0.38 2.52
C LEU A 179 -5.44 -1.22 3.47
N ILE A 180 -6.28 -0.58 4.29
CA ILE A 180 -7.23 -1.30 5.16
C ILE A 180 -8.47 -1.71 4.36
N GLY A 181 -8.79 -1.03 3.26
CA GLY A 181 -10.01 -1.23 2.50
C GLY A 181 -9.96 -2.48 1.62
N ILE A 182 -9.09 -2.53 0.62
CA ILE A 182 -9.30 -3.49 -0.48
C ILE A 182 -9.09 -4.96 -0.05
N ARG A 183 -8.01 -5.28 0.67
CA ARG A 183 -7.73 -6.65 1.13
C ARG A 183 -8.74 -7.11 2.19
N THR A 184 -9.15 -6.21 3.09
CA THR A 184 -10.16 -6.52 4.12
C THR A 184 -11.56 -6.67 3.51
N VAL A 185 -11.91 -5.86 2.51
CA VAL A 185 -13.18 -5.98 1.77
C VAL A 185 -13.27 -7.33 1.06
N TYR A 186 -12.22 -7.76 0.35
CA TYR A 186 -12.20 -9.10 -0.26
C TYR A 186 -12.32 -10.21 0.78
N LEU A 187 -11.66 -10.06 1.94
CA LEU A 187 -11.76 -11.02 3.05
C LEU A 187 -13.18 -11.07 3.63
N ILE A 188 -13.82 -9.92 3.84
CA ILE A 188 -15.21 -9.82 4.33
C ILE A 188 -16.17 -10.44 3.32
N VAL A 189 -16.06 -10.10 2.03
CA VAL A 189 -16.90 -10.68 0.97
C VAL A 189 -16.73 -12.20 0.92
N PHE A 190 -15.50 -12.69 1.03
CA PHE A 190 -15.21 -14.13 1.09
C PHE A 190 -15.85 -14.79 2.31
N VAL A 191 -15.71 -14.19 3.50
CA VAL A 191 -16.34 -14.71 4.74
C VAL A 191 -17.86 -14.74 4.63
N VAL A 192 -18.48 -13.69 4.08
CA VAL A 192 -19.94 -13.64 3.87
C VAL A 192 -20.38 -14.72 2.88
N ALA A 193 -19.65 -14.91 1.77
CA ALA A 193 -19.95 -15.96 0.81
C ALA A 193 -19.85 -17.37 1.43
N VAL A 194 -18.83 -17.62 2.26
CA VAL A 194 -18.67 -18.89 2.98
C VAL A 194 -19.80 -19.10 3.99
N LEU A 195 -20.19 -18.06 4.75
CA LEU A 195 -21.31 -18.14 5.68
C LEU A 195 -22.64 -18.40 4.96
N MET A 196 -22.88 -17.79 3.80
CA MET A 196 -24.06 -18.07 2.98
C MET A 196 -24.07 -19.51 2.45
N LEU A 197 -22.93 -20.06 2.04
CA LEU A 197 -22.79 -21.47 1.66
C LEU A 197 -23.10 -22.40 2.82
N ILE A 198 -22.55 -22.14 4.02
CA ILE A 198 -22.81 -22.96 5.21
C ILE A 198 -24.31 -22.91 5.58
N GLN A 199 -24.94 -21.73 5.55
CA GLN A 199 -26.38 -21.59 5.80
C GLN A 199 -27.24 -22.27 4.74
N SER A 200 -26.83 -22.23 3.47
CA SER A 200 -27.49 -22.93 2.37
C SER A 200 -27.50 -24.44 2.61
N PHE A 201 -26.36 -25.02 3.00
CA PHE A 201 -26.27 -26.45 3.29
C PHE A 201 -27.00 -26.83 4.60
N ALA A 202 -27.00 -25.96 5.60
CA ALA A 202 -27.72 -26.20 6.86
C ALA A 202 -29.24 -26.16 6.69
N LYS A 203 -29.78 -25.25 5.87
CA LYS A 203 -31.23 -25.16 5.59
C LYS A 203 -31.75 -26.33 4.76
N GLN A 204 -30.90 -27.00 3.98
CA GLN A 204 -31.29 -28.14 3.15
C GLN A 204 -31.49 -29.44 3.95
N GLY A 205 -31.15 -29.44 5.25
CA GLY A 205 -31.28 -30.61 6.14
C GLY A 205 -32.58 -30.69 6.96
N GLU A 206 -33.46 -29.67 6.91
CA GLU A 206 -34.65 -29.59 7.80
C GLU A 206 -36.02 -29.71 7.07
N GLU A 207 -36.07 -29.86 5.75
CA GLU A 207 -37.35 -30.07 5.03
C GLU A 207 -37.62 -31.57 4.80
N GLY A 208 -38.01 -32.26 5.87
CA GLY A 208 -38.30 -33.70 5.82
C GLY A 208 -39.29 -34.16 6.88
N SER A 209 -40.46 -33.52 6.99
CA SER A 209 -41.59 -34.06 7.77
C SER A 209 -42.92 -33.51 7.25
N GLN A 210 -43.59 -34.24 6.36
CA GLN A 210 -44.99 -34.00 5.98
C GLN A 210 -45.91 -34.97 6.76
N PRO A 211 -47.08 -34.54 7.26
CA PRO A 211 -48.15 -35.45 7.66
C PRO A 211 -49.02 -35.86 6.45
N VAL A 212 -49.37 -37.14 6.42
CA VAL A 212 -50.14 -37.85 5.39
C VAL A 212 -51.61 -37.39 5.34
N PRO A 213 -52.23 -37.16 4.16
CA PRO A 213 -53.68 -37.16 4.01
C PRO A 213 -54.18 -38.46 3.38
N THR A 214 -55.09 -39.15 4.06
CA THR A 214 -55.86 -40.29 3.52
C THR A 214 -57.07 -39.76 2.77
N VAL A 215 -57.24 -40.20 1.52
CA VAL A 215 -58.37 -39.86 0.64
C VAL A 215 -59.41 -40.98 0.68
N ALA A 216 -60.69 -40.63 0.78
CA ALA A 216 -61.88 -41.29 0.22
C ALA A 216 -63.11 -40.54 0.78
N ASP A 217 -64.22 -40.31 0.10
CA ASP A 217 -64.66 -40.43 -1.29
C ASP A 217 -66.01 -39.68 -1.35
N VAL A 218 -66.32 -39.09 -2.51
CA VAL A 218 -67.62 -39.05 -3.20
C VAL A 218 -68.87 -38.41 -2.56
N GLU A 219 -69.49 -37.57 -3.40
CA GLU A 219 -70.93 -37.32 -3.62
C GLU A 219 -71.56 -35.97 -3.26
N ASP A 220 -72.22 -35.45 -4.31
CA ASP A 220 -73.04 -34.28 -4.49
C ASP A 220 -74.17 -34.08 -3.45
N THR A 221 -74.60 -32.81 -3.39
CA THR A 221 -75.99 -32.33 -3.23
C THR A 221 -76.30 -31.56 -1.94
N ASP A 222 -76.75 -30.32 -2.20
CA ASP A 222 -77.75 -29.52 -1.48
C ASP A 222 -77.46 -28.75 -0.18
N ARG A 223 -77.79 -27.45 -0.30
CA ARG A 223 -78.59 -26.59 0.61
C ARG A 223 -78.11 -26.28 2.04
N SER A 224 -77.89 -24.97 2.19
CA SER A 224 -78.61 -24.08 3.12
C SER A 224 -78.42 -24.20 4.64
N ILE A 225 -77.80 -23.13 5.18
CA ILE A 225 -78.32 -22.22 6.23
C ILE A 225 -78.50 -22.77 7.66
N SER A 226 -77.84 -22.07 8.59
CA SER A 226 -78.22 -21.78 10.00
C SER A 226 -78.25 -22.96 10.97
N GLU A 227 -78.02 -22.85 12.27
CA GLU A 227 -77.73 -21.76 13.20
C GLU A 227 -77.44 -22.43 14.55
N SER A 228 -76.96 -21.63 15.49
CA SER A 228 -77.27 -21.72 16.94
C SER A 228 -76.67 -22.91 17.71
N GLU A 229 -75.76 -22.62 18.63
CA GLU A 229 -76.07 -22.49 20.08
C GLU A 229 -75.75 -23.83 20.78
N THR A 230 -75.27 -23.97 22.01
CA THR A 230 -75.00 -23.09 23.15
C THR A 230 -74.40 -24.01 24.23
N TYR A 231 -73.55 -23.45 25.08
CA TYR A 231 -73.20 -23.90 26.44
C TYR A 231 -72.23 -25.09 26.69
N GLN A 232 -71.08 -24.69 27.26
CA GLN A 232 -70.34 -25.25 28.41
C GLN A 232 -71.25 -25.63 29.61
N PRO A 233 -70.78 -26.21 30.76
CA PRO A 233 -69.39 -26.43 31.22
C PRO A 233 -69.18 -27.81 31.89
N GLY A 234 -67.98 -28.06 32.46
CA GLY A 234 -67.85 -29.06 33.53
C GLY A 234 -66.41 -29.42 33.88
N ASP A 235 -65.87 -28.73 34.88
CA ASP A 235 -64.64 -29.05 35.62
C ASP A 235 -64.56 -30.47 36.18
N LYS A 236 -63.31 -30.98 36.27
CA LYS A 236 -62.60 -31.54 37.45
C LYS A 236 -61.36 -32.31 36.95
N GLU A 237 -60.13 -31.94 37.37
CA GLU A 237 -59.41 -32.46 38.56
C GLU A 237 -59.43 -34.01 38.60
N ASP A 238 -58.32 -34.75 38.60
CA ASP A 238 -56.96 -34.53 39.09
C ASP A 238 -55.88 -34.98 38.08
#